data_AF-A0A834A0L1-F1
#
_entry.id   AF-A0A834A0L1-F1
#
_cell.length_a   1.000
_cell.length_b   1.000
_cell.length_c   1.000
_cell.angle_alpha   90.00
_cell.angle_beta   90.00
_cell.angle_gamma   90.00
#
_symmetry.space_group_name_H-M   'P 1'
#
loop_
_entity.id
_entity.type
_entity.pdbx_description
1 polymer ?
#
loop_
_entity_poly.entity_id
_entity_poly.type
_entity_poly.pdbx_seq_one_letter_code
_entity_poly.pdbx_strand_id
1 'polypeptide(L)'
;MRGSLVDNIQQHFLLSDRLARDYAAIVFFANNRFETGKKKLQYLSFGDFAFCAELMIQNWTLGAVDSQVDDMDVDLDKEFLQDLKELKVLVADKDLLDLHKSLVCTALRGKLSVFSEMEANFKNLSRGLVNVAAKLIHNKDVRDLFVDLVEKFVEPCRSDHWPLNDVRLFLNQYSASAHSLEGFRHQALWDRYMGTLQGCLLRLYHD
;
A
#
# COMPACT_ATOMS: atom_id res chain seq x y z
N MET A 1 11.44 8.40 -23.55
CA MET A 1 11.31 9.85 -23.21
C MET A 1 11.92 10.04 -21.83
N ARG A 2 12.53 11.18 -21.51
CA ARG A 2 13.22 11.38 -20.22
C ARG A 2 12.37 12.24 -19.28
N GLY A 3 12.32 11.88 -17.99
CA GLY A 3 11.53 12.60 -16.97
C GLY A 3 10.27 11.83 -16.53
N SER A 4 9.54 12.36 -15.54
CA SER A 4 8.37 11.66 -15.01
C SER A 4 7.26 11.55 -16.04
N LEU A 5 6.39 10.54 -15.90
CA LEU A 5 5.22 10.38 -16.78
C LEU A 5 4.36 11.66 -16.82
N VAL A 6 4.17 12.29 -15.66
CA VAL A 6 3.39 13.53 -15.54
C VAL A 6 4.04 14.66 -16.34
N ASP A 7 5.35 14.87 -16.20
CA ASP A 7 6.07 15.92 -16.95
C ASP A 7 5.95 15.72 -18.46
N ASN A 8 6.12 14.48 -18.92
CA ASN A 8 5.98 14.14 -20.34
C ASN A 8 4.54 14.40 -20.83
N ILE A 9 3.53 14.04 -20.04
CA ILE A 9 2.14 14.32 -20.40
C ILE A 9 1.90 15.83 -20.50
N GLN A 10 2.39 16.62 -19.56
CA GLN A 10 2.25 18.08 -19.58
C GLN A 10 2.95 18.68 -20.80
N GLN A 11 4.17 18.27 -21.11
CA GLN A 11 4.94 18.82 -22.22
C GLN A 11 4.36 18.45 -23.58
N HIS A 12 3.84 17.22 -23.74
CA HIS A 12 3.35 16.73 -25.03
C HIS A 12 1.87 17.02 -25.29
N PHE A 13 1.02 16.99 -24.25
CA PHE A 13 -0.42 17.20 -24.39
C PHE A 13 -0.88 18.57 -23.86
N LEU A 14 0.04 19.38 -23.33
CA LEU A 14 -0.24 20.72 -22.80
C LEU A 14 -1.34 20.72 -21.72
N LEU A 15 -1.42 19.63 -20.95
CA LEU A 15 -2.37 19.49 -19.86
C LEU A 15 -1.87 20.21 -18.60
N SER A 16 -2.80 20.72 -17.79
CA SER A 16 -2.50 21.17 -16.43
C SER A 16 -1.93 20.01 -15.59
N ASP A 17 -1.16 20.32 -14.54
CA ASP A 17 -0.59 19.31 -13.62
C ASP A 17 -1.64 18.30 -13.13
N ARG A 18 -2.80 18.80 -12.69
CA ARG A 18 -3.92 17.95 -12.25
C ARG A 18 -4.39 16.97 -13.34
N LEU A 19 -4.65 17.48 -14.54
CA LEU A 19 -5.12 16.64 -15.67
C LEU A 19 -4.04 15.66 -16.12
N ALA A 20 -2.76 16.02 -16.01
CA ALA A 20 -1.65 15.14 -16.33
C ALA A 20 -1.53 13.99 -15.32
N ARG A 21 -1.72 14.26 -14.01
CA ARG A 21 -1.78 13.21 -12.96
C ARG A 21 -2.98 12.29 -13.16
N ASP A 22 -4.16 12.84 -13.46
CA ASP A 22 -5.36 12.05 -13.73
C ASP A 22 -5.14 11.14 -14.97
N TYR A 23 -4.54 11.68 -16.03
CA TYR A 23 -4.21 10.90 -17.23
C TYR A 23 -3.17 9.81 -16.95
N ALA A 24 -2.12 10.14 -16.17
CA ALA A 24 -1.11 9.18 -15.73
C ALA A 24 -1.74 8.01 -14.96
N ALA A 25 -2.66 8.29 -14.03
CA ALA A 25 -3.39 7.26 -13.30
C ALA A 25 -4.23 6.37 -14.23
N ILE A 26 -4.93 6.95 -15.21
CA ILE A 26 -5.73 6.19 -16.18
C ILE A 26 -4.83 5.25 -17.01
N VAL A 27 -3.70 5.76 -17.52
CA VAL A 27 -2.73 4.95 -18.29
C VAL A 27 -2.17 3.83 -17.43
N PHE A 28 -1.77 4.13 -16.19
CA PHE A 28 -1.25 3.14 -15.24
C PHE A 28 -2.27 2.05 -14.94
N PHE A 29 -3.55 2.41 -14.74
CA PHE A 29 -4.63 1.45 -14.53
C PHE A 29 -4.93 0.60 -15.74
N ALA A 30 -4.97 1.20 -16.93
CA ALA A 30 -5.21 0.47 -18.17
C ALA A 30 -4.10 -0.53 -18.46
N ASN A 31 -2.84 -0.14 -18.25
CA ASN A 31 -1.67 -0.99 -18.49
C ASN A 31 -1.64 -2.21 -17.54
N ASN A 32 -1.82 -1.96 -16.24
CA ASN A 32 -1.80 -3.00 -15.20
C ASN A 32 -3.15 -3.72 -15.02
N ARG A 33 -4.21 -3.26 -15.70
CA ARG A 33 -5.57 -3.82 -15.71
C ARG A 33 -6.23 -3.88 -14.33
N PHE A 34 -6.00 -2.87 -13.49
CA PHE A 34 -6.57 -2.81 -12.14
C PHE A 34 -8.10 -2.92 -12.17
N GLU A 35 -8.65 -3.73 -11.27
CA GLU A 35 -10.08 -3.89 -11.07
C GLU A 35 -10.59 -2.78 -10.14
N THR A 36 -11.43 -1.90 -10.68
CA THR A 36 -12.04 -0.78 -9.95
C THR A 36 -13.58 -0.83 -9.97
N GLY A 37 -14.18 -1.81 -10.65
CA GLY A 37 -15.63 -1.90 -10.87
C GLY A 37 -16.39 -2.83 -9.92
N LYS A 38 -15.71 -3.52 -9.00
CA LYS A 38 -16.38 -4.42 -8.04
C LYS A 38 -17.32 -3.67 -7.12
N LYS A 39 -18.44 -4.30 -6.76
CA LYS A 39 -19.48 -3.72 -5.88
C LYS A 39 -18.90 -3.15 -4.57
N LYS A 40 -17.94 -3.85 -3.96
CA LYS A 40 -17.30 -3.39 -2.71
C LYS A 40 -16.45 -2.14 -2.86
N LEU A 41 -16.07 -1.76 -4.07
CA LEU A 41 -15.29 -0.55 -4.34
C LEU A 41 -16.19 0.63 -4.74
N GLN A 42 -17.51 0.44 -4.86
CA GLN A 42 -18.44 1.48 -5.35
C GLN A 42 -18.55 2.73 -4.47
N TYR A 43 -18.09 2.65 -3.21
CA TYR A 43 -18.02 3.81 -2.33
C TYR A 43 -16.83 4.73 -2.65
N LEU A 44 -15.86 4.26 -3.44
CA LEU A 44 -14.66 5.00 -3.80
C LEU A 44 -14.87 5.82 -5.06
N SER A 45 -14.26 6.99 -5.10
CA SER A 45 -14.23 7.87 -6.26
C SER A 45 -13.00 7.62 -7.13
N PHE A 46 -13.01 8.15 -8.35
CA PHE A 46 -11.80 8.19 -9.18
C PHE A 46 -10.63 8.88 -8.47
N GLY A 47 -10.89 9.94 -7.68
CA GLY A 47 -9.85 10.66 -6.95
C GLY A 47 -9.13 9.78 -5.92
N ASP A 48 -9.84 8.84 -5.31
CA ASP A 48 -9.25 7.88 -4.37
C ASP A 48 -8.29 6.93 -5.07
N PHE A 49 -8.73 6.38 -6.22
CA PHE A 49 -7.89 5.54 -7.05
C PHE A 49 -6.69 6.30 -7.61
N ALA A 50 -6.90 7.49 -8.19
CA ALA A 50 -5.84 8.30 -8.78
C ALA A 50 -4.75 8.65 -7.76
N PHE A 51 -5.13 8.97 -6.52
CA PHE A 51 -4.19 9.18 -5.43
C PHE A 51 -3.35 7.93 -5.14
N CYS A 52 -3.97 6.75 -5.12
CA CYS A 52 -3.26 5.49 -4.90
C CYS A 52 -2.33 5.16 -6.08
N ALA A 53 -2.78 5.41 -7.32
CA ALA A 53 -1.95 5.25 -8.51
C ALA A 53 -0.72 6.15 -8.46
N GLU A 54 -0.88 7.41 -8.05
CA GLU A 54 0.25 8.32 -7.91
C GLU A 54 1.31 7.79 -6.95
N LEU A 55 0.90 7.30 -5.77
CA LEU A 55 1.83 6.68 -4.82
C LEU A 55 2.50 5.44 -5.41
N MET A 56 1.76 4.58 -6.11
CA MET A 56 2.32 3.39 -6.76
C MET A 56 3.27 3.75 -7.91
N ILE A 57 2.96 4.76 -8.73
CA ILE A 57 3.85 5.23 -9.80
C ILE A 57 5.14 5.82 -9.21
N GLN A 58 5.05 6.54 -8.10
CA GLN A 58 6.22 7.16 -7.47
C GLN A 58 7.12 6.18 -6.73
N ASN A 59 6.61 5.00 -6.37
CA ASN A 59 7.35 4.11 -5.49
C ASN A 59 7.49 2.69 -6.03
N TRP A 60 6.62 2.19 -6.91
CA TRP A 60 6.58 0.78 -7.33
C TRP A 60 6.91 0.56 -8.80
N THR A 61 7.19 1.61 -9.58
CA THR A 61 7.64 1.47 -10.98
C THR A 61 9.16 1.59 -11.09
N LEU A 62 9.72 1.15 -12.22
CA LEU A 62 11.17 1.21 -12.46
C LEU A 62 11.71 2.66 -12.48
N GLY A 63 10.95 3.57 -13.10
CA GLY A 63 11.30 5.00 -13.18
C GLY A 63 11.31 5.74 -11.83
N ALA A 64 10.82 5.13 -10.76
CA ALA A 64 10.89 5.68 -9.40
C ALA A 64 12.28 5.55 -8.77
N VAL A 65 13.04 4.51 -9.13
CA VAL A 65 14.31 4.15 -8.47
C VAL A 65 15.51 4.46 -9.35
N ASP A 66 15.37 4.34 -10.68
CA ASP A 66 16.47 4.58 -11.61
C ASP A 66 16.09 5.59 -12.71
N SER A 67 16.53 6.83 -12.51
CA SER A 67 16.31 7.97 -13.43
C SER A 67 17.01 7.86 -14.80
N GLN A 68 17.77 6.79 -15.03
CA GLN A 68 18.59 6.56 -16.22
C GLN A 68 17.93 5.66 -17.28
N VAL A 69 16.76 5.06 -16.99
CA VAL A 69 16.05 4.21 -17.95
C VAL A 69 15.28 5.10 -18.93
N ASP A 70 15.60 5.01 -20.23
CA ASP A 70 15.04 5.85 -21.30
C ASP A 70 13.57 5.53 -21.66
N ASP A 71 12.94 4.60 -20.93
CA ASP A 71 11.57 4.15 -21.16
C ASP A 71 10.59 4.67 -20.11
N MET A 72 9.39 5.00 -20.58
CA MET A 72 8.28 5.58 -19.81
C MET A 72 7.60 4.51 -18.95
N ASP A 73 8.39 3.71 -18.23
CA ASP A 73 7.91 2.48 -17.62
C ASP A 73 6.97 2.81 -16.44
N VAL A 74 5.68 2.91 -16.78
CA VAL A 74 4.52 2.70 -15.90
C VAL A 74 4.39 1.25 -15.46
N ASP A 75 5.29 0.40 -15.94
CA ASP A 75 5.38 -0.98 -15.52
C ASP A 75 5.85 -1.03 -14.08
N LEU A 76 5.11 -1.83 -13.31
CA LEU A 76 5.52 -2.16 -11.96
C LEU A 76 6.88 -2.87 -12.01
N ASP A 77 7.74 -2.48 -11.09
CA ASP A 77 9.06 -3.06 -10.87
C ASP A 77 8.91 -4.53 -10.45
N LYS A 78 9.11 -5.43 -11.40
CA LYS A 78 8.89 -6.87 -11.21
C LYS A 78 9.87 -7.48 -10.21
N GLU A 79 11.09 -6.93 -10.10
CA GLU A 79 12.07 -7.39 -9.12
C GLU A 79 11.60 -7.01 -7.72
N PHE A 80 11.17 -5.77 -7.53
CA PHE A 80 10.54 -5.34 -6.28
C PHE A 80 9.33 -6.20 -5.91
N LEU A 81 8.39 -6.42 -6.84
CA LEU A 81 7.21 -7.24 -6.57
C LEU A 81 7.57 -8.70 -6.25
N GLN A 82 8.63 -9.23 -6.85
CA GLN A 82 9.15 -10.56 -6.54
C GLN A 82 9.73 -10.63 -5.12
N ASP A 83 10.45 -9.59 -4.70
CA ASP A 83 11.08 -9.53 -3.39
C ASP A 83 10.07 -9.37 -2.26
N LEU A 84 8.87 -8.81 -2.51
CA LEU A 84 7.80 -8.68 -1.51
C LEU A 84 7.42 -9.99 -0.81
N LYS A 85 7.66 -11.15 -1.44
CA LYS A 85 7.44 -12.47 -0.81
C LYS A 85 8.31 -12.68 0.44
N GLU A 86 9.47 -12.04 0.52
CA GLU A 86 10.40 -12.16 1.65
C GLU A 86 9.83 -11.53 2.92
N LEU A 87 8.91 -10.56 2.79
CA LEU A 87 8.21 -9.94 3.92
C LEU A 87 7.36 -10.96 4.71
N LYS A 88 7.03 -12.12 4.12
CA LYS A 88 6.27 -13.19 4.82
C LYS A 88 6.94 -13.65 6.10
N VAL A 89 8.26 -13.50 6.25
CA VAL A 89 8.97 -13.84 7.49
C VAL A 89 8.32 -13.17 8.71
N LEU A 90 7.84 -11.91 8.56
CA LEU A 90 7.20 -11.14 9.64
C LEU A 90 5.97 -11.83 10.25
N VAL A 91 5.23 -12.60 9.44
CA VAL A 91 3.97 -13.24 9.88
C VAL A 91 4.05 -14.77 9.93
N ALA A 92 5.07 -15.35 9.32
CA ALA A 92 5.35 -16.80 9.34
C ALA A 92 6.11 -17.19 10.61
N ASP A 93 7.04 -16.36 11.06
CA ASP A 93 7.70 -16.52 12.35
C ASP A 93 6.76 -16.01 13.46
N LYS A 94 6.31 -16.93 14.31
CA LYS A 94 5.37 -16.62 15.39
C LYS A 94 6.00 -15.70 16.43
N ASP A 95 7.26 -15.89 16.77
CA ASP A 95 7.94 -15.13 17.81
C ASP A 95 8.20 -13.70 17.32
N LEU A 96 8.56 -13.55 16.05
CA LEU A 96 8.69 -12.25 15.39
C LEU A 96 7.36 -11.49 15.35
N LEU A 97 6.26 -12.16 14.97
CA LEU A 97 4.92 -11.57 14.94
C LEU A 97 4.43 -11.18 16.35
N ASP A 98 4.70 -12.01 17.35
CA ASP A 98 4.33 -11.73 18.75
C ASP A 98 5.14 -10.57 19.32
N LEU A 99 6.44 -10.46 18.99
CA LEU A 99 7.27 -9.31 19.35
C LEU A 99 6.77 -8.02 18.67
N HIS A 100 6.43 -8.09 17.38
CA HIS A 100 5.87 -6.95 16.65
C HIS A 100 4.56 -6.46 17.28
N LYS A 101 3.67 -7.39 17.61
CA LYS A 101 2.45 -7.10 18.35
C LYS A 101 2.75 -6.39 19.67
N SER A 102 3.68 -6.92 20.46
CA SER A 102 4.06 -6.37 21.77
C SER A 102 4.55 -4.92 21.65
N LEU A 103 5.42 -4.63 20.67
CA LEU A 103 5.95 -3.28 20.43
C LEU A 103 4.84 -2.30 20.05
N VAL A 104 3.96 -2.67 19.12
CA VAL A 104 2.84 -1.83 18.69
C VAL A 104 1.85 -1.60 19.84
N CYS A 105 1.48 -2.66 20.56
CA CYS A 105 0.56 -2.55 21.70
C CYS A 105 1.13 -1.67 22.82
N THR A 106 2.43 -1.79 23.10
CA THR A 106 3.09 -0.94 24.11
C THR A 106 3.08 0.53 23.69
N ALA A 107 3.39 0.81 22.42
CA ALA A 107 3.46 2.17 21.91
C ALA A 107 2.10 2.86 21.77
N LEU A 108 1.03 2.10 21.51
CA LEU A 108 -0.33 2.62 21.27
C LEU A 108 -1.26 2.53 22.49
N ARG A 109 -0.82 1.92 23.59
CA ARG A 109 -1.63 1.82 24.82
C ARG A 109 -2.03 3.21 25.31
N GLY A 110 -3.34 3.42 25.49
CA GLY A 110 -3.91 4.69 25.92
C GLY A 110 -3.94 5.79 24.84
N LYS A 111 -3.55 5.49 23.60
CA LYS A 111 -3.58 6.44 22.46
C LYS A 111 -4.70 6.15 21.46
N LEU A 112 -5.17 4.90 21.40
CA LEU A 112 -6.29 4.49 20.56
C LEU A 112 -7.56 4.39 21.39
N SER A 113 -8.67 4.84 20.81
CA SER A 113 -10.00 4.58 21.33
C SER A 113 -10.41 3.10 21.17
N VAL A 114 -9.95 2.45 20.10
CA VAL A 114 -10.25 1.04 19.74
C VAL A 114 -9.09 0.09 20.08
N PHE A 115 -8.40 0.33 21.20
CA PHE A 115 -7.18 -0.42 21.55
C PHE A 115 -7.43 -1.93 21.68
N SER A 116 -8.55 -2.32 22.30
CA SER A 116 -8.89 -3.73 22.55
C SER A 116 -9.15 -4.49 21.24
N GLU A 117 -9.89 -3.88 20.33
CA GLU A 117 -10.20 -4.39 19.00
C GLU A 117 -8.93 -4.46 18.14
N MET A 118 -8.07 -3.45 18.21
CA MET A 118 -6.74 -3.44 17.59
C MET A 118 -5.88 -4.60 18.07
N GLU A 119 -5.79 -4.80 19.39
CA GLU A 119 -4.99 -5.87 19.97
C GLU A 119 -5.52 -7.26 19.57
N ALA A 120 -6.84 -7.44 19.55
CA ALA A 120 -7.50 -8.68 19.14
C ALA A 120 -7.24 -8.99 17.66
N ASN A 121 -7.33 -7.99 16.78
CA ASN A 121 -7.19 -8.16 15.34
C ASN A 121 -5.76 -8.06 14.81
N PHE A 122 -4.79 -7.65 15.63
CA PHE A 122 -3.42 -7.37 15.20
C PHE A 122 -2.83 -8.42 14.25
N LYS A 123 -2.91 -9.70 14.64
CA LYS A 123 -2.34 -10.80 13.85
C LYS A 123 -3.08 -11.01 12.52
N ASN A 124 -4.39 -10.79 12.50
CA ASN A 124 -5.20 -10.93 11.30
C ASN A 124 -4.90 -9.80 10.31
N LEU A 125 -4.85 -8.55 10.79
CA LEU A 125 -4.49 -7.39 9.99
C LEU A 125 -3.05 -7.52 9.45
N SER A 126 -2.10 -7.92 10.30
CA SER A 126 -0.70 -8.14 9.90
C SER A 126 -0.59 -9.17 8.77
N ARG A 127 -1.28 -10.31 8.90
CA ARG A 127 -1.33 -11.32 7.85
C ARG A 127 -2.01 -10.81 6.60
N GLY A 128 -3.06 -10.00 6.71
CA GLY A 128 -3.72 -9.35 5.58
C GLY A 128 -2.73 -8.52 4.78
N LEU A 129 -2.06 -7.56 5.44
CA LEU A 129 -1.11 -6.65 4.81
C LEU A 129 0.08 -7.37 4.17
N VAL A 130 0.67 -8.34 4.85
CA VAL A 130 1.86 -9.06 4.34
C VAL A 130 1.49 -10.08 3.25
N ASN A 131 0.34 -10.74 3.34
CA ASN A 131 -0.07 -11.69 2.32
C ASN A 131 -0.52 -11.02 1.02
N VAL A 132 -1.04 -9.78 1.07
CA VAL A 132 -1.25 -8.99 -0.14
C VAL A 132 0.10 -8.77 -0.83
N ALA A 133 1.10 -8.24 -0.12
CA ALA A 133 2.45 -8.02 -0.64
C ALA A 133 3.02 -9.27 -1.33
N ALA A 134 2.96 -10.41 -0.65
CA ALA A 134 3.55 -11.66 -1.10
C ALA A 134 2.91 -12.23 -2.38
N LYS A 135 1.70 -11.81 -2.74
CA LYS A 135 0.99 -12.28 -3.93
C LYS A 135 1.17 -11.35 -5.12
N LEU A 136 1.65 -10.13 -4.93
CA LEU A 136 1.77 -9.12 -5.98
C LEU A 136 2.71 -9.50 -7.13
N ILE A 137 3.55 -10.54 -6.97
CA ILE A 137 4.29 -11.14 -8.08
C ILE A 137 3.36 -11.66 -9.21
N HIS A 138 2.10 -11.94 -8.90
CA HIS A 138 1.14 -12.47 -9.86
C HIS A 138 0.24 -11.35 -10.40
N ASN A 139 0.14 -11.24 -11.73
CA ASN A 139 -0.70 -10.26 -12.41
C ASN A 139 -2.18 -10.31 -11.99
N LYS A 140 -2.69 -11.47 -11.54
CA LYS A 140 -4.06 -11.52 -11.03
C LYS A 140 -4.20 -10.68 -9.75
N ASP A 141 -3.29 -10.89 -8.80
CA ASP A 141 -3.31 -10.23 -7.50
C ASP A 141 -2.96 -8.73 -7.61
N VAL A 142 -2.13 -8.34 -8.60
CA VAL A 142 -1.98 -6.91 -8.96
C VAL A 142 -3.32 -6.31 -9.37
N ARG A 143 -4.05 -6.97 -10.28
CA ARG A 143 -5.35 -6.47 -10.76
C ARG A 143 -6.36 -6.34 -9.62
N ASP A 144 -6.38 -7.31 -8.71
CA ASP A 144 -7.30 -7.36 -7.59
C ASP A 144 -6.80 -6.57 -6.35
N LEU A 145 -5.70 -5.80 -6.44
CA LEU A 145 -5.09 -5.13 -5.28
C LEU A 145 -6.07 -4.30 -4.46
N PHE A 146 -6.87 -3.41 -5.07
CA PHE A 146 -7.82 -2.59 -4.33
C PHE A 146 -8.89 -3.40 -3.62
N VAL A 147 -9.35 -4.49 -4.25
CA VAL A 147 -10.28 -5.45 -3.66
C VAL A 147 -9.64 -6.09 -2.42
N ASP A 148 -8.40 -6.55 -2.55
CA ASP A 148 -7.68 -7.19 -1.46
C ASP A 148 -7.38 -6.22 -0.31
N LEU A 149 -6.99 -4.96 -0.58
CA LEU A 149 -6.80 -3.97 0.47
C LEU A 149 -8.08 -3.69 1.25
N VAL A 150 -9.20 -3.58 0.53
CA VAL A 150 -10.49 -3.35 1.16
C VAL A 150 -10.90 -4.56 2.00
N GLU A 151 -10.79 -5.78 1.48
CA GLU A 151 -11.18 -7.00 2.20
C GLU A 151 -10.30 -7.33 3.39
N LYS A 152 -8.99 -7.19 3.23
CA LYS A 152 -8.02 -7.70 4.21
C LYS A 152 -7.69 -6.68 5.29
N PHE A 153 -8.05 -5.41 5.10
CA PHE A 153 -7.74 -4.35 6.05
C PHE A 153 -8.91 -3.39 6.31
N VAL A 154 -9.46 -2.75 5.28
CA VAL A 154 -10.48 -1.70 5.47
C VAL A 154 -11.77 -2.25 6.08
N GLU A 155 -12.33 -3.33 5.52
CA GLU A 155 -13.55 -3.97 6.00
C GLU A 155 -13.42 -4.45 7.47
N PRO A 156 -12.34 -5.15 7.89
CA PRO A 156 -12.11 -5.47 9.30
C PRO A 156 -12.12 -4.26 10.24
N CYS A 157 -11.39 -3.19 9.91
CA CYS A 157 -11.35 -1.99 10.72
C CYS A 157 -12.71 -1.27 10.79
N ARG A 158 -13.44 -1.21 9.67
CA ARG A 158 -14.80 -0.62 9.63
C ARG A 158 -15.81 -1.43 10.42
N SER A 159 -15.72 -2.76 10.37
CA SER A 159 -16.61 -3.66 11.14
C SER A 159 -16.50 -3.40 12.64
N ASP A 160 -15.30 -3.08 13.11
CA ASP A 160 -15.02 -2.72 14.51
C ASP A 160 -15.10 -1.20 14.75
N HIS A 161 -15.63 -0.44 13.79
CA HIS A 161 -15.89 1.01 13.90
C HIS A 161 -14.65 1.85 14.24
N TRP A 162 -13.48 1.49 13.68
CA TRP A 162 -12.25 2.23 13.94
C TRP A 162 -12.34 3.65 13.39
N PRO A 163 -12.07 4.69 14.19
CA PRO A 163 -11.92 6.04 13.67
C PRO A 163 -10.73 6.12 12.71
N LEU A 164 -10.82 6.92 11.64
CA LEU A 164 -9.72 7.13 10.70
C LEU A 164 -8.40 7.54 11.38
N ASN A 165 -8.48 8.33 12.46
CA ASN A 165 -7.31 8.71 13.24
C ASN A 165 -6.61 7.51 13.90
N ASP A 166 -7.39 6.55 14.41
CA ASP A 166 -6.86 5.34 15.05
C ASP A 166 -6.25 4.40 14.01
N VAL A 167 -6.86 4.29 12.82
CA VAL A 167 -6.26 3.58 11.67
C VAL A 167 -4.92 4.19 11.29
N ARG A 168 -4.82 5.52 11.23
CA ARG A 168 -3.56 6.24 10.94
C ARG A 168 -2.49 5.98 11.99
N LEU A 169 -2.84 6.08 13.28
CA LEU A 169 -1.92 5.82 14.38
C LEU A 169 -1.45 4.36 14.37
N PHE A 170 -2.36 3.41 14.12
CA PHE A 170 -2.03 2.01 13.97
C PHE A 170 -1.05 1.77 12.82
N LEU A 171 -1.36 2.22 11.60
CA LEU A 171 -0.51 1.99 10.43
C LEU A 171 0.90 2.59 10.61
N ASN A 172 0.97 3.83 11.12
CA ASN A 172 2.25 4.49 11.43
C ASN A 172 3.10 3.65 12.38
N GLN A 173 2.52 3.23 13.51
CA GLN A 173 3.26 2.48 14.51
C GLN A 173 3.56 1.05 14.06
N TYR A 174 2.64 0.43 13.33
CA TYR A 174 2.80 -0.90 12.75
C TYR A 174 4.00 -0.93 11.80
N SER A 175 4.10 0.05 10.89
CA SER A 175 5.23 0.18 9.97
C SER A 175 6.53 0.44 10.73
N ALA A 176 6.55 1.44 11.64
CA ALA A 176 7.77 1.84 12.34
C ALA A 176 8.32 0.78 13.33
N SER A 177 7.44 0.00 13.98
CA SER A 177 7.87 -1.02 14.93
C SER A 177 8.64 -2.18 14.28
N ALA A 178 8.50 -2.39 12.96
CA ALA A 178 9.22 -3.45 12.24
C ALA A 178 10.75 -3.22 12.24
N HIS A 179 11.20 -1.98 12.33
CA HIS A 179 12.61 -1.58 12.38
C HIS A 179 13.28 -1.97 13.70
N SER A 180 12.48 -2.21 14.73
CA SER A 180 12.95 -2.64 16.06
C SER A 180 12.97 -4.16 16.23
N LEU A 181 12.60 -4.92 15.19
CA LEU A 181 12.55 -6.37 15.24
C LEU A 181 13.90 -6.99 14.88
N GLU A 182 14.57 -7.56 15.87
CA GLU A 182 15.75 -8.39 15.65
C GLU A 182 15.38 -9.58 14.75
N GLY A 183 16.08 -9.73 13.62
CA GLY A 183 15.81 -10.78 12.63
C GLY A 183 15.00 -10.34 11.41
N PHE A 184 14.32 -9.18 11.45
CA PHE A 184 13.66 -8.62 10.27
C PHE A 184 14.66 -7.83 9.41
N ARG A 185 15.21 -8.48 8.38
CA ARG A 185 16.31 -7.93 7.55
C ARG A 185 15.86 -7.21 6.27
N HIS A 186 14.56 -7.01 6.07
CA HIS A 186 13.99 -6.49 4.83
C HIS A 186 13.49 -5.04 4.97
N GLN A 187 14.23 -4.20 5.70
CA GLN A 187 13.81 -2.84 6.08
C GLN A 187 13.52 -1.94 4.85
N ALA A 188 14.44 -1.88 3.88
CA ALA A 188 14.24 -1.05 2.68
C ALA A 188 13.03 -1.50 1.84
N LEU A 189 12.83 -2.82 1.71
CA LEU A 189 11.68 -3.40 1.02
C LEU A 189 10.37 -3.10 1.77
N TRP A 190 10.40 -3.21 3.10
CA TRP A 190 9.29 -2.88 3.97
C TRP A 190 8.90 -1.41 3.88
N ASP A 191 9.88 -0.50 3.91
CA ASP A 191 9.66 0.94 3.81
C ASP A 191 9.02 1.32 2.47
N ARG A 192 9.54 0.78 1.37
CA ARG A 192 9.01 1.00 0.02
C ARG A 192 7.57 0.48 -0.11
N TYR A 193 7.28 -0.70 0.44
CA TYR A 193 5.94 -1.30 0.45
C TYR A 193 4.97 -0.53 1.33
N MET A 194 5.26 -0.44 2.64
CA MET A 194 4.36 0.16 3.63
C MET A 194 4.19 1.66 3.46
N GLY A 195 5.23 2.38 3.01
CA GLY A 195 5.13 3.82 2.72
C GLY A 195 4.07 4.11 1.65
N THR A 196 4.02 3.28 0.61
CA THR A 196 2.99 3.36 -0.44
C THR A 196 1.63 2.87 0.08
N LEU A 197 1.62 1.68 0.69
CA LEU A 197 0.40 1.01 1.10
C LEU A 197 -0.38 1.79 2.15
N GLN A 198 0.30 2.41 3.10
CA GLN A 198 -0.33 3.21 4.15
C GLN A 198 -1.09 4.39 3.55
N GLY A 199 -0.50 5.09 2.59
CA GLY A 199 -1.17 6.19 1.89
C GLY A 199 -2.42 5.70 1.16
N CYS A 200 -2.32 4.57 0.47
CA CYS A 200 -3.46 3.94 -0.20
C CYS A 200 -4.57 3.57 0.81
N LEU A 201 -4.24 2.83 1.87
CA LEU A 201 -5.22 2.38 2.88
C LEU A 201 -5.94 3.56 3.54
N LEU A 202 -5.22 4.63 3.89
CA LEU A 202 -5.82 5.83 4.47
C LEU A 202 -6.71 6.58 3.49
N ARG A 203 -6.42 6.52 2.19
CA ARG A 203 -7.26 7.11 1.15
C ARG A 203 -8.54 6.28 0.93
N LEU A 204 -8.41 4.95 0.94
CA LEU A 204 -9.51 4.02 0.73
C LEU A 204 -10.42 3.91 1.97
N TYR A 205 -9.99 4.38 3.13
CA TYR A 205 -10.77 4.34 4.37
C TYR A 205 -11.76 5.50 4.42
N HIS A 206 -12.97 5.27 3.91
CA HIS A 206 -14.12 6.17 4.05
C HIS A 206 -15.03 5.65 5.16
N ASP A 207 -15.52 6.55 6.01
CA ASP A 207 -16.48 6.25 7.08
C ASP A 207 -17.83 5.78 6.50
#